data_AF-A0A2N3I770-F1
#
_entry.id   AF-A0A2N3I770-F1
#
_cell.length_a   1.000
_cell.length_b   1.000
_cell.length_c   1.000
_cell.angle_alpha   90.00
_cell.angle_beta   90.00
_cell.angle_gamma   90.00
#
_symmetry.space_group_name_H-M   'P 1'
#
loop_
_entity.id
_entity.type
_entity.pdbx_description
1 polymer ?
#
loop_
_entity_poly.entity_id
_entity_poly.type
_entity_poly.pdbx_seq_one_letter_code
_entity_poly.pdbx_strand_id
1 'polypeptide(L)'
;MYKYLEDMSENLKEVYRVLKKGGRYIIVVGNNLVRKHNFETWRYLIPIAEQIGYHLETYFGSEIIKHFIKVPREERINTDWIIVLRK
;
A
#
# COMPACT_ATOMS: atom_id res chain seq x y z
N MET A 1 6.38 -4.09 -13.02
CA MET A 1 5.44 -3.08 -12.51
C MET A 1 4.01 -3.54 -12.67
N TYR A 2 3.56 -3.92 -13.87
CA TYR A 2 2.22 -4.47 -14.13
C TYR A 2 1.84 -5.65 -13.22
N LYS A 3 2.68 -6.69 -13.17
CA LYS A 3 2.42 -7.87 -12.33
C LYS A 3 2.20 -7.55 -10.85
N TYR A 4 2.95 -6.61 -10.27
CA TYR A 4 2.78 -6.24 -8.87
C TYR A 4 1.39 -5.62 -8.60
N LEU A 5 0.93 -4.71 -9.47
CA LEU A 5 -0.39 -4.11 -9.32
C LEU A 5 -1.52 -5.11 -9.60
N GLU A 6 -1.32 -6.06 -10.52
CA GLU A 6 -2.25 -7.17 -10.76
C GLU A 6 -2.38 -8.06 -9.52
N ASP A 7 -1.25 -8.53 -8.98
CA ASP A 7 -1.21 -9.37 -7.78
C ASP A 7 -1.87 -8.64 -6.58
N MET A 8 -1.62 -7.33 -6.43
CA MET A 8 -2.26 -6.51 -5.39
C MET A 8 -3.76 -6.30 -5.64
N SER A 9 -4.20 -6.19 -6.89
CA SER A 9 -5.62 -6.09 -7.23
C SER A 9 -6.37 -7.37 -6.88
N GLU A 10 -5.79 -8.54 -7.18
CA GLU A 10 -6.36 -9.83 -6.76
C GLU A 10 -6.40 -9.96 -5.24
N ASN A 11 -5.33 -9.56 -4.56
CA ASN A 11 -5.29 -9.55 -3.10
C ASN A 11 -6.41 -8.67 -2.51
N LEU A 12 -6.58 -7.45 -3.01
CA LEU A 12 -7.64 -6.53 -2.58
C LEU A 12 -9.03 -7.16 -2.78
N LYS A 13 -9.28 -7.82 -3.92
CA LYS A 13 -10.56 -8.50 -4.20
C LYS A 13 -10.82 -9.63 -3.22
N GLU A 14 -9.82 -10.47 -2.94
CA GLU A 14 -9.97 -11.58 -2.02
C GLU A 14 -10.18 -11.13 -0.58
N VAL A 15 -9.43 -10.13 -0.12
CA VAL A 15 -9.64 -9.54 1.20
C VAL A 15 -11.04 -8.92 1.27
N TYR A 16 -11.48 -8.18 0.24
CA TYR A 16 -12.81 -7.59 0.22
C TYR A 16 -13.88 -8.66 0.32
N ARG A 17 -13.76 -9.77 -0.43
CA ARG A 17 -14.71 -10.88 -0.42
C ARG A 17 -14.94 -11.43 0.99
N VAL A 18 -13.87 -11.65 1.76
CA VAL A 18 -13.94 -12.28 3.09
C VAL A 18 -14.10 -11.29 4.25
N LEU A 19 -13.81 -10.00 4.05
CA LEU A 19 -13.96 -8.99 5.10
C LEU A 19 -15.43 -8.83 5.49
N LYS A 20 -15.69 -8.70 6.79
CA LYS A 20 -17.06 -8.43 7.28
C LYS A 20 -17.49 -7.02 6.86
N LYS A 21 -18.79 -6.81 6.66
CA LYS A 21 -19.35 -5.48 6.41
C LYS A 21 -18.97 -4.54 7.55
N GLY A 22 -18.45 -3.36 7.23
CA GLY A 22 -17.91 -2.40 8.20
C GLY A 22 -16.50 -2.72 8.70
N GLY A 23 -15.89 -3.81 8.25
CA GLY A 23 -14.51 -4.18 8.59
C GLY A 23 -13.50 -3.27 7.90
N ARG A 24 -12.31 -3.17 8.49
CA ARG A 24 -11.19 -2.38 7.97
C ARG A 24 -10.09 -3.26 7.42
N TYR A 25 -9.51 -2.85 6.30
CA TYR A 25 -8.27 -3.39 5.77
C TYR A 25 -7.21 -2.29 5.76
N ILE A 26 -6.12 -2.50 6.50
CA ILE A 26 -5.03 -1.55 6.63
C ILE A 26 -3.83 -2.08 5.86
N ILE A 27 -3.32 -1.28 4.93
CA ILE A 27 -2.21 -1.65 4.06
C ILE A 27 -1.04 -0.71 4.36
N VAL A 28 0.14 -1.28 4.63
CA VAL A 28 1.38 -0.53 4.78
C VAL A 28 2.23 -0.77 3.53
N VAL A 29 2.56 0.30 2.81
CA VAL A 29 3.36 0.25 1.58
C VAL A 29 4.46 1.29 1.60
N GLY A 30 5.69 0.85 1.36
CA GLY A 30 6.81 1.75 1.13
C GLY A 30 6.76 2.38 -0.26
N ASN A 31 7.38 3.55 -0.39
CA ASN A 31 7.73 4.09 -1.70
C ASN A 31 8.85 3.24 -2.30
N ASN A 32 8.65 2.75 -3.52
CA ASN A 32 9.66 1.96 -4.22
C ASN A 32 10.39 2.81 -5.25
N LEU A 33 11.72 2.76 -5.26
CA LEU A 33 12.50 3.33 -6.35
C LEU A 33 12.62 2.29 -7.47
N VAL A 34 11.82 2.43 -8.52
CA VAL A 34 11.88 1.53 -9.68
C VAL A 34 12.60 2.28 -10.80
N ARG A 35 13.80 1.82 -11.18
CA ARG A 35 14.60 2.42 -12.27
C ARG A 35 14.79 3.95 -12.09
N LYS A 36 15.17 4.38 -10.88
CA LYS A 36 15.35 5.80 -10.49
C LYS A 36 14.09 6.67 -10.53
N HIS A 37 12.90 6.07 -10.71
CA HIS A 37 11.63 6.76 -10.60
C HIS A 37 10.93 6.34 -9.30
N ASN A 38 10.44 7.33 -8.55
CA ASN A 38 9.61 7.08 -7.39
C ASN A 38 8.28 6.47 -7.84
N PHE A 39 8.06 5.23 -7.46
CA PHE A 39 6.79 4.54 -7.62
C PHE A 39 6.00 4.68 -6.32
N GLU A 40 5.06 5.61 -6.33
CA GLU A 40 4.15 5.91 -5.22
C GLU A 40 3.02 4.88 -5.19
N THR A 41 3.34 3.67 -4.73
CA THR A 41 2.43 2.51 -4.71
C THR A 41 1.03 2.85 -4.19
N TRP A 42 0.95 3.64 -3.12
CA TRP A 42 -0.30 4.04 -2.48
C TRP A 42 -1.24 4.80 -3.42
N ARG A 43 -0.70 5.62 -4.35
CA ARG A 43 -1.51 6.39 -5.32
C ARG A 43 -2.23 5.50 -6.33
N TYR A 44 -1.70 4.30 -6.56
CA TYR A 44 -2.31 3.32 -7.47
C TYR A 44 -3.24 2.37 -6.72
N LEU A 45 -2.89 1.96 -5.50
CA LEU A 45 -3.71 1.03 -4.72
C LEU A 45 -5.04 1.62 -4.28
N ILE A 46 -5.08 2.92 -3.92
CA ILE A 46 -6.33 3.60 -3.52
C ILE A 46 -7.42 3.51 -4.59
N PRO A 47 -7.21 3.98 -5.85
CA PRO A 47 -8.25 3.92 -6.86
C PRO A 47 -8.63 2.48 -7.24
N ILE A 48 -7.69 1.53 -7.21
CA ILE A 48 -8.00 0.11 -7.44
C ILE A 48 -8.93 -0.42 -6.33
N ALA A 49 -8.66 -0.07 -5.06
CA ALA A 49 -9.49 -0.47 -3.94
C ALA A 49 -10.90 0.13 -4.03
N GLU A 50 -11.02 1.41 -4.40
CA GLU A 50 -12.31 2.08 -4.60
C GLU A 50 -13.13 1.41 -5.72
N GLN A 51 -12.49 1.03 -6.83
CA GLN A 51 -13.13 0.29 -7.92
C GLN A 51 -13.65 -1.10 -7.48
N ILE A 52 -13.04 -1.72 -6.48
CA ILE A 52 -13.48 -3.02 -5.91
C ILE A 52 -14.68 -2.83 -4.96
N GLY A 53 -14.88 -1.63 -4.42
CA GLY A 53 -15.98 -1.30 -3.51
C GLY A 53 -15.55 -0.90 -2.10
N TYR A 54 -14.25 -0.77 -1.83
CA TYR A 54 -13.79 -0.18 -0.58
C TYR A 54 -14.09 1.31 -0.52
N HIS A 55 -14.31 1.83 0.69
CA HIS A 55 -14.27 3.24 1.00
C HIS A 55 -12.92 3.58 1.65
N LEU A 56 -12.21 4.57 1.11
CA LEU A 56 -11.03 5.13 1.75
C LEU A 56 -11.44 5.95 2.98
N GLU A 57 -11.07 5.47 4.18
CA GLU A 57 -11.29 6.24 5.41
C GLU A 57 -10.20 7.29 5.64
N THR A 58 -8.93 6.90 5.46
CA THR A 58 -7.77 7.80 5.57
C THR A 58 -6.51 7.18 4.98
N TYR A 59 -5.50 8.00 4.73
CA TYR A 59 -4.14 7.56 4.43
C TYR A 59 -3.14 8.57 4.99
N PHE A 60 -1.97 8.10 5.42
CA PHE A 60 -0.92 8.95 5.96
C PHE A 60 0.46 8.32 5.81
N GLY A 61 1.48 9.16 5.69
CA GLY A 61 2.88 8.73 5.76
C GLY A 61 3.32 8.60 7.21
N SER A 62 4.00 7.50 7.53
CA SER A 62 4.74 7.32 8.77
C SER A 62 6.23 7.35 8.47
N GLU A 63 6.97 8.18 9.19
CA GLU A 63 8.41 8.14 9.16
C GLU A 63 8.92 6.83 9.77
N ILE A 64 9.93 6.23 9.14
CA ILE A 64 10.55 5.00 9.63
C ILE A 64 11.54 5.38 10.73
N ILE A 65 11.13 5.22 11.99
CA ILE A 65 11.92 5.63 13.17
C ILE A 65 13.08 4.65 13.45
N LYS A 66 12.95 3.37 13.10
CA LYS A 66 13.99 2.34 13.26
C LYS A 66 14.09 1.44 12.05
N HIS A 67 15.14 1.62 11.24
CA HIS A 67 15.50 0.69 10.18
C HIS A 67 16.10 -0.58 10.78
N PHE A 68 15.25 -1.55 11.13
CA PHE A 68 15.69 -2.85 11.66
C PHE A 68 16.50 -3.67 10.62
N ILE A 69 16.26 -3.42 9.34
CA ILE A 69 16.97 -4.09 8.25
C ILE A 69 18.31 -3.37 8.02
N LYS A 70 19.39 -3.95 8.56
CA LYS A 70 20.77 -3.52 8.31
C LYS A 70 21.26 -4.01 6.94
N VAL A 71 20.61 -3.57 5.87
CA VAL A 71 21.15 -3.77 4.52
C VAL A 71 21.83 -2.46 4.11
N PRO A 72 23.12 -2.46 3.76
CA PRO A 72 23.78 -1.27 3.23
C PRO A 72 23.11 -0.91 1.90
N ARG A 73 22.39 0.21 1.88
CA ARG A 73 21.77 0.82 0.70
C ARG A 73 22.22 2.27 0.61
N GLU A 74 22.53 2.74 -0.59
CA GLU A 74 22.89 4.15 -0.83
C GLU A 74 21.71 5.10 -0.54
N GLU A 75 20.48 4.65 -0.79
CA GLU A 75 19.25 5.40 -0.52
C GLU A 75 18.43 4.76 0.60
N ARG A 76 18.10 5.54 1.64
CA ARG A 76 17.22 5.11 2.73
C ARG A 76 15.78 5.49 2.40
N ILE A 77 14.91 4.49 2.41
CA ILE A 77 13.46 4.71 2.42
C ILE A 77 13.14 5.24 3.82
N ASN A 78 12.58 6.45 3.90
CA ASN A 78 12.30 7.11 5.18
C ASN A 78 10.81 7.17 5.50
N THR A 79 9.93 6.75 4.58
CA THR A 79 8.48 6.87 4.74
C THR A 79 7.78 5.61 4.27
N ASP A 80 6.95 5.05 5.14
CA ASP A 80 5.93 4.06 4.80
C ASP A 80 4.58 4.75 4.74
N TRP A 81 3.78 4.42 3.73
CA TRP A 81 2.42 4.91 3.61
C TRP A 81 1.44 3.89 4.18
N ILE A 82 0.54 4.37 5.04
CA ILE A 82 -0.54 3.61 5.61
C ILE A 82 -1.82 4.01 4.89
N ILE A 83 -2.56 3.02 4.39
CA ILE A 83 -3.85 3.18 3.72
C ILE A 83 -4.89 2.45 4.57
N VAL A 84 -5.96 3.15 4.96
CA VAL A 84 -7.06 2.60 5.75
C VAL A 84 -8.32 2.53 4.88
N LEU A 85 -8.70 1.30 4.55
CA LEU A 85 -9.86 0.99 3.72
C LEU A 85 -10.97 0.38 4.57
N ARG A 86 -12.22 0.66 4.24
CA ARG A 86 -13.41 0.07 4.87
C ARG A 86 -14.29 -0.61 3.84
N LYS A 87 -14.83 -1.78 4.19
CA LYS A 87 -15.89 -2.46 3.42
C LYS A 87 -17.28 -2.05 3.89
#